data_AF-A0A962HSA7-F1
#
_entry.id   AF-A0A962HSA7-F1
#
_cell.length_a   1.000
_cell.length_b   1.000
_cell.length_c   1.000
_cell.angle_alpha   90.00
_cell.angle_beta   90.00
_cell.angle_gamma   90.00
#
_symmetry.space_group_name_H-M   'P 1'
#
loop_
_entity.id
_entity.type
_entity.pdbx_description
1 polymer ?
#
loop_
_entity_poly.entity_id
_entity_poly.type
_entity_poly.pdbx_seq_one_letter_code
_entity_poly.pdbx_strand_id
1 'polypeptide(L)' 'MKQVIGVFSPPSPHWVGDGFPVRSLFSYDTHGQQVSPLLLLDYARPTQFAPASRPRGVGAHPHRGFET' A
#
# COMPACT_ATOMS: atom_id res chain seq x y z
N MET A 1 -0.43 28.01 -10.73
CA MET A 1 -0.37 26.93 -9.71
C MET A 1 -1.45 25.89 -10.00
N LYS A 2 -1.20 24.61 -9.70
CA LYS A 2 -2.22 23.56 -9.78
C LYS A 2 -3.20 23.69 -8.60
N GLN A 3 -4.45 23.28 -8.81
CA GLN A 3 -5.50 23.28 -7.78
C GLN A 3 -5.57 21.91 -7.08
N VAL A 4 -5.85 21.90 -5.78
CA VAL A 4 -6.13 20.66 -5.03
C VAL A 4 -7.60 20.31 -5.25
N ILE A 5 -7.85 19.12 -5.84
CA ILE A 5 -9.21 18.67 -6.17
C ILE A 5 -9.83 17.74 -5.12
N GLY A 6 -9.03 17.26 -4.18
CA GLY A 6 -9.48 16.37 -3.11
C GLY A 6 -8.38 16.08 -2.10
N VAL A 7 -8.77 15.77 -0.87
CA VAL A 7 -7.91 15.30 0.21
C VAL A 7 -8.63 14.14 0.89
N PHE A 8 -7.96 12.99 0.97
CA PHE A 8 -8.53 11.75 1.48
C PHE A 8 -7.77 11.29 2.70
N SER A 9 -8.49 10.84 3.73
CA SER A 9 -7.86 10.20 4.89
C SER A 9 -7.61 8.73 4.57
N PRO A 10 -6.42 8.18 4.92
CA PRO A 10 -6.17 6.77 4.66
C PRO A 10 -7.05 5.89 5.56
N PRO A 11 -7.46 4.71 5.07
CA PRO A 11 -8.18 3.74 5.87
C PRO A 11 -7.33 3.24 7.04
N SER A 12 -7.96 2.44 7.89
CA SER A 12 -7.29 1.75 8.99
C SER A 12 -6.12 0.90 8.48
N PRO A 13 -5.04 0.76 9.27
CA PRO A 13 -3.94 -0.12 8.90
C PRO A 13 -4.42 -1.55 8.71
N HIS A 14 -3.78 -2.25 7.80
CA HIS A 14 -3.96 -3.68 7.59
C HIS A 14 -2.60 -4.36 7.35
N TRP A 15 -2.60 -5.68 7.28
CA TRP A 15 -1.40 -6.48 7.07
C TRP A 15 -1.37 -7.04 5.65
N VAL A 16 -0.23 -6.89 4.98
CA VAL A 16 0.11 -7.70 3.80
C VAL A 16 1.11 -8.76 4.26
N GLY A 17 0.66 -10.02 4.28
CA GLY A 17 1.41 -11.11 4.92
C GLY A 17 1.60 -10.87 6.41
N ASP A 18 2.76 -11.22 6.96
CA ASP A 18 3.12 -11.00 8.38
C ASP A 18 4.29 -10.02 8.57
N GLY A 19 4.76 -9.38 7.50
CA GLY A 19 5.89 -8.45 7.52
C GLY A 19 5.55 -6.98 7.24
N PHE A 20 4.36 -6.68 6.74
CA PHE A 20 4.02 -5.35 6.22
C PHE A 20 2.72 -4.80 6.82
N PRO A 21 2.79 -4.08 7.95
CA PRO A 21 1.67 -3.33 8.51
C PRO A 21 1.54 -1.99 7.78
N VAL A 22 0.64 -1.94 6.80
CA VAL A 22 0.52 -0.85 5.83
C VAL A 22 -0.79 -0.08 5.96
N ARG A 23 -0.85 1.10 5.34
CA ARG A 23 -2.08 1.83 5.03
C ARG A 23 -2.10 2.16 3.54
N SER A 24 -3.19 1.85 2.84
CA SER A 24 -3.37 2.23 1.44
C SER A 24 -3.71 3.71 1.33
N LEU A 25 -2.78 4.54 0.88
CA LEU A 25 -3.01 5.97 0.71
C LEU A 25 -3.88 6.27 -0.52
N PHE A 26 -3.74 5.45 -1.57
CA PHE A 26 -4.68 5.39 -2.70
C PHE A 26 -4.69 3.99 -3.31
N SER A 27 -5.77 3.68 -4.03
CA SER A 27 -5.91 2.50 -4.88
C SER A 27 -6.74 2.82 -6.12
N TYR A 28 -6.52 2.08 -7.20
CA TYR A 28 -7.30 2.19 -8.43
C TYR A 28 -8.79 1.87 -8.20
N ASP A 29 -9.11 1.00 -7.24
CA ASP A 29 -10.50 0.66 -6.87
C ASP A 29 -11.26 1.87 -6.27
N THR A 30 -10.56 2.75 -5.55
CA THR A 30 -11.19 3.87 -4.81
C THR A 30 -11.02 5.23 -5.49
N HIS A 31 -9.92 5.42 -6.22
CA HIS A 31 -9.57 6.70 -6.87
C HIS A 31 -9.65 6.66 -8.40
N GLY A 32 -9.64 5.46 -9.00
CA GLY A 32 -9.83 5.25 -10.44
C GLY A 32 -8.87 6.06 -11.31
N GLN A 33 -9.41 6.71 -12.34
CA GLN A 33 -8.63 7.43 -13.35
C GLN A 33 -7.93 8.68 -12.83
N GLN A 34 -8.29 9.20 -11.65
CA GLN A 34 -7.69 10.42 -11.10
C GLN A 34 -6.22 10.23 -10.71
N VAL A 35 -5.80 8.99 -10.44
CA VAL A 35 -4.44 8.65 -10.05
C VAL A 35 -3.63 7.99 -11.17
N SER A 36 -4.23 7.80 -12.36
CA SER A 36 -3.55 7.23 -13.53
C SER A 36 -2.27 8.01 -13.87
N PRO A 37 -1.12 7.34 -14.11
CA PRO A 37 -0.95 5.88 -14.31
C PRO A 37 -0.67 5.06 -13.04
N LEU A 38 -0.80 5.65 -11.85
CA LEU A 38 -0.53 4.96 -10.58
C LEU A 38 -1.71 4.06 -10.18
N LEU A 39 -1.40 2.87 -9.65
CA LEU A 39 -2.43 1.88 -9.29
C LEU A 39 -2.66 1.78 -7.78
N LEU A 40 -1.60 1.77 -6.98
CA LEU A 40 -1.70 1.57 -5.53
C LEU A 40 -0.47 2.16 -4.85
N LEU A 41 -0.68 2.74 -3.66
CA LEU A 41 0.42 3.06 -2.75
C LEU A 41 0.05 2.65 -1.33
N ASP A 42 0.76 1.65 -0.85
CA ASP A 42 0.73 1.22 0.55
C ASP A 42 1.92 1.81 1.30
N TYR A 43 1.63 2.51 2.39
CA TYR A 43 2.66 3.07 3.27
C TYR A 43 2.84 2.20 4.52
N ALA A 44 3.99 1.53 4.61
CA ALA A 44 4.43 0.86 5.83
C ALA A 44 5.01 1.90 6.80
N ARG A 45 4.24 2.24 7.83
CA ARG A 45 4.72 3.16 8.87
C ARG A 45 5.92 2.54 9.63
N PRO A 46 6.82 3.36 10.22
CA PRO A 46 7.86 2.86 11.11
C PRO A 46 7.26 1.92 12.14
N THR A 47 7.73 0.67 12.12
CA THR A 47 7.24 -0.41 12.97
C THR A 47 8.42 -1.16 13.55
N GLN A 48 8.42 -1.32 14.87
CA GLN A 48 9.43 -2.13 15.53
C GLN A 48 9.08 -3.61 15.39
N PHE A 49 10.03 -4.38 14.87
CA PHE A 49 9.91 -5.82 14.76
C PHE A 49 10.92 -6.46 15.73
N ALA A 50 10.43 -7.27 16.67
CA ALA A 50 11.29 -8.13 17.46
C ALA A 50 11.95 -9.20 16.57
N PRO A 51 13.10 -9.76 16.97
CA PRO A 51 13.69 -10.92 16.30
C PRO A 51 12.65 -12.05 16.12
N ALA A 52 12.78 -12.79 15.02
CA ALA A 52 11.87 -13.88 14.69
C ALA A 52 12.67 -15.13 14.33
N SER A 53 12.14 -16.31 14.68
CA SER A 53 12.73 -17.61 14.32
C SER A 53 12.61 -17.93 12.82
N ARG A 54 11.66 -17.29 12.13
CA ARG A 54 11.47 -17.37 10.68
C ARG A 54 11.34 -15.96 10.07
N PRO A 55 11.78 -15.74 8.82
CA PRO A 55 11.53 -14.47 8.13
C PRO A 55 10.04 -14.14 8.09
N ARG A 56 9.71 -12.87 8.37
CA ARG A 56 8.37 -12.31 8.12
C ARG A 56 8.31 -11.75 6.70
N GLY A 57 7.13 -11.72 6.09
CA GLY A 57 6.93 -11.14 4.78
C GLY A 57 5.64 -11.61 4.12
N VAL A 58 5.68 -11.70 2.79
CA VAL A 58 4.59 -12.21 1.96
C VAL A 58 5.09 -13.46 1.26
N GLY A 59 4.26 -14.50 1.18
CA GLY A 59 4.55 -15.69 0.40
C GLY A 59 4.58 -15.41 -1.12
N ALA A 60 4.78 -16.45 -1.92
CA ALA A 60 4.72 -16.32 -3.37
C ALA A 60 3.37 -15.78 -3.84
N HIS A 61 3.39 -14.74 -4.66
CA HIS A 61 2.20 -14.13 -5.24
C HIS A 61 2.55 -13.53 -6.63
N PRO A 62 1.68 -13.70 -7.64
CA PRO A 62 1.97 -13.24 -9.00
C PRO A 62 1.63 -11.77 -9.21
N HIS A 63 2.34 -11.14 -10.16
CA HIS A 63 2.00 -9.84 -10.74
C HIS A 63 1.99 -9.96 -12.27
N ARG A 64 1.10 -9.24 -12.95
CA ARG A 64 1.00 -9.25 -14.42
C ARG A 64 0.37 -7.96 -14.93
N GLY A 65 0.99 -7.36 -15.94
CA GLY A 65 0.41 -6.23 -16.69
C GLY A 65 0.62 -4.85 -16.07
N PHE A 66 1.46 -4.73 -15.04
CA PHE A 66 1.82 -3.46 -14.40
C PHE A 66 3.17 -3.58 -13.68
N GLU A 67 3.64 -2.49 -13.09
CA GLU A 67 4.88 -2.41 -12.32
C GLU A 67 4.57 -2.24 -10.83
N THR A 68 5.39 -2.87 -9.98
CA THR A 68 5.35 -2.74 -8.51
C THR A 68 6.60 -2.06 -8.00
#